data_AF-X1CZ25-F1
#
_entry.id   AF-X1CZ25-F1
#
_cell.length_a   1.000
_cell.length_b   1.000
_cell.length_c   1.000
_cell.angle_alpha   90.00
_cell.angle_beta   90.00
_cell.angle_gamma   90.00
#
_symmetry.space_group_name_H-M   'P 1'
#
loop_
_entity.id
_entity.type
_entity.pdbx_description
1 polymer ?
#
loop_
_entity_poly.entity_id
_entity_poly.type
_entity_poly.pdbx_seq_one_letter_code
_entity_poly.pdbx_strand_id
1 'polypeptide(L)'
;MTNPYIIDNKITNKFVETYTKTTYRIIGKNKHTAIKPCHWLEQKLMTGRENRNCYKGVFGVQSHRCLQNTPSMPFCNQQCVFCWRDTELGNISSDFSVEPDEPSFLVDEMIRQHQDIIKNHLPLRRYLENYDIMVDLLNFMLNNREDHNINSLSKGLHVSKNKIERALNLLKNQEFLIPTDNYLKNFKLDNEISCCIDSRDEIVKLFNLSLTTPDEIMQTHSEAMNPNHAAISLDGEPFLYPKLDGLVSEFRDRNMTSFIVTNGT
;
A
#
# COMPACT_ATOMS: atom_id res chain seq x y z
N MET A 1 19.35 -28.39 -5.41
CA MET A 1 18.99 -27.56 -6.58
C MET A 1 19.75 -26.25 -6.44
N THR A 2 20.36 -25.76 -7.50
CA THR A 2 21.06 -24.47 -7.49
C THR A 2 20.03 -23.34 -7.30
N ASN A 3 20.23 -22.49 -6.28
CA ASN A 3 19.36 -21.34 -6.05
C ASN A 3 19.42 -20.39 -7.27
N PRO A 4 18.32 -20.17 -8.02
CA PRO A 4 18.36 -19.35 -9.24
C PRO A 4 18.42 -17.84 -8.94
N TYR A 5 18.18 -17.42 -7.70
CA TYR A 5 18.19 -16.03 -7.27
C TYR A 5 19.57 -15.56 -6.85
N ILE A 6 20.47 -16.46 -6.45
CA ILE A 6 21.84 -16.12 -6.04
C ILE A 6 22.82 -17.08 -6.71
N ILE A 7 23.70 -16.52 -7.55
CA ILE A 7 24.75 -17.26 -8.25
C ILE A 7 26.06 -16.49 -8.07
N ASP A 8 27.13 -17.18 -7.69
CA ASP A 8 28.47 -16.60 -7.49
C ASP A 8 28.46 -15.32 -6.64
N ASN A 9 27.77 -15.38 -5.48
CA ASN A 9 27.64 -14.25 -4.54
C ASN A 9 27.03 -12.99 -5.17
N LYS A 10 26.10 -13.16 -6.13
CA LYS A 10 25.36 -12.07 -6.78
C LYS A 10 23.88 -12.41 -6.91
N ILE A 11 23.03 -11.42 -6.64
CA ILE A 11 21.59 -11.52 -6.90
C ILE A 11 21.33 -11.41 -8.41
N THR A 12 20.64 -12.42 -8.95
CA THR A 12 20.42 -12.56 -10.39
C THR A 12 19.33 -11.60 -10.91
N ASN A 13 19.31 -11.36 -12.22
CA ASN A 13 18.20 -10.62 -12.84
C ASN A 13 16.87 -11.38 -12.73
N LYS A 14 16.91 -12.72 -12.65
CA LYS A 14 15.72 -13.54 -12.47
C LYS A 14 14.98 -13.19 -11.19
N PHE A 15 15.72 -12.99 -10.09
CA PHE A 15 15.15 -12.50 -8.83
C PHE A 15 14.44 -11.16 -9.03
N VAL A 16 15.14 -10.18 -9.62
CA VAL A 16 14.59 -8.85 -9.87
C VAL A 16 13.29 -8.94 -10.67
N GLU A 17 13.31 -9.64 -11.81
CA GLU A 17 12.14 -9.82 -12.67
C GLU A 17 10.95 -10.46 -11.95
N THR A 18 11.19 -11.44 -11.07
CA THR A 18 10.13 -12.10 -10.29
C THR A 18 9.46 -11.09 -9.35
N TYR A 19 10.24 -10.32 -8.59
CA TYR A 19 9.69 -9.41 -7.59
C TYR A 19 9.20 -8.09 -8.18
N THR A 20 9.76 -7.60 -9.28
CA THR A 20 9.27 -6.39 -9.97
C THR A 20 7.95 -6.60 -10.71
N LYS A 21 7.52 -7.85 -10.94
CA LYS A 21 6.13 -8.13 -11.39
C LYS A 21 5.09 -7.78 -10.32
N THR A 22 5.52 -7.70 -9.06
CA THR A 22 4.70 -7.21 -7.95
C THR A 22 5.05 -5.74 -7.66
N THR A 23 4.43 -5.12 -6.65
CA THR A 23 4.66 -3.71 -6.31
C THR A 23 6.01 -3.42 -5.62
N TYR A 24 6.93 -4.39 -5.58
CA TYR A 24 8.27 -4.18 -5.02
C TYR A 24 9.13 -3.33 -5.96
N ARG A 25 9.98 -2.50 -5.35
CA ARG A 25 11.11 -1.83 -6.01
C ARG A 25 12.40 -2.39 -5.44
N ILE A 26 13.18 -3.06 -6.28
CA ILE A 26 14.51 -3.54 -5.91
C ILE A 26 15.50 -2.38 -6.09
N ILE A 27 16.27 -2.11 -5.05
CA ILE A 27 17.20 -0.99 -4.91
C ILE A 27 18.60 -1.54 -4.69
N GLY A 28 19.61 -0.77 -5.11
CA GLY A 28 21.00 -1.15 -4.90
C GLY A 28 21.66 -1.72 -6.14
N LYS A 29 22.97 -1.55 -6.25
CA LYS A 29 23.78 -2.22 -7.28
C LYS A 29 23.78 -3.74 -7.06
N ASN A 30 23.80 -4.13 -5.79
CA ASN A 30 23.84 -5.52 -5.37
C ASN A 30 22.45 -6.11 -5.09
N LYS A 31 21.38 -5.30 -5.31
CA LYS A 31 19.96 -5.72 -5.39
C LYS A 31 19.41 -6.40 -4.14
N HIS A 32 20.03 -6.16 -2.99
CA HIS A 32 19.63 -6.77 -1.72
C HIS A 32 18.60 -5.93 -0.94
N THR A 33 18.24 -4.77 -1.46
CA THR A 33 17.35 -3.82 -0.80
C THR A 33 16.05 -3.71 -1.56
N ALA A 34 14.92 -3.56 -0.84
CA ALA A 34 13.65 -3.32 -1.48
C ALA A 34 12.73 -2.39 -0.68
N ILE A 35 11.83 -1.71 -1.40
CA ILE A 35 10.67 -1.02 -0.82
C ILE A 35 9.38 -1.51 -1.46
N LYS A 36 8.27 -1.32 -0.74
CA LYS A 36 6.92 -1.61 -1.25
C LYS A 36 5.89 -0.71 -0.53
N PRO A 37 4.88 -0.17 -1.22
CA PRO A 37 3.75 0.47 -0.57
C PRO A 37 3.01 -0.51 0.34
N CYS A 38 2.81 -0.12 1.59
CA CYS A 38 1.97 -0.92 2.46
C CYS A 38 0.49 -0.72 2.12
N HIS A 39 -0.35 -1.70 2.46
CA HIS A 39 -1.79 -1.62 2.24
C HIS A 39 -2.41 -0.33 2.84
N TRP A 40 -1.98 0.03 4.05
CA TRP A 40 -2.51 1.18 4.79
C TRP A 40 -2.06 2.54 4.27
N LEU A 41 -0.95 2.62 3.53
CA LEU A 41 -0.58 3.82 2.78
C LEU A 41 -1.65 4.08 1.71
N GLU A 42 -2.01 3.07 0.92
CA GLU A 42 -3.07 3.21 -0.08
C GLU A 42 -4.46 3.50 0.54
N GLN A 43 -4.79 2.88 1.68
CA GLN A 43 -6.05 3.17 2.38
C GLN A 43 -6.14 4.63 2.83
N LYS A 44 -5.05 5.15 3.40
CA LYS A 44 -4.95 6.53 3.86
C LYS A 44 -4.97 7.50 2.67
N LEU A 45 -4.31 7.19 1.55
CA LEU A 45 -4.37 8.01 0.32
C LEU A 45 -5.78 8.07 -0.30
N MET A 46 -6.62 7.05 -0.11
CA MET A 46 -7.99 7.05 -0.65
C MET A 46 -8.96 7.99 0.09
N THR A 47 -8.64 8.38 1.33
CA THR A 47 -9.62 9.06 2.22
C THR A 47 -9.03 10.22 3.03
N GLY A 48 -7.72 10.27 3.21
CA GLY A 48 -7.04 11.20 4.12
C GLY A 48 -7.40 11.10 5.61
N ARG A 49 -8.43 10.33 5.99
CA ARG A 49 -8.96 10.31 7.35
C ARG A 49 -8.22 9.39 8.31
N GLU A 50 -8.28 9.70 9.59
CA GLU A 50 -7.60 8.93 10.65
C GLU A 50 -8.17 7.52 10.83
N ASN A 51 -9.46 7.31 10.58
CA ASN A 51 -10.09 5.98 10.63
C ASN A 51 -9.60 5.03 9.52
N ARG A 52 -8.78 5.50 8.57
CA ARG A 52 -8.13 4.69 7.53
C ARG A 52 -6.60 4.64 7.69
N ASN A 53 -6.09 5.13 8.82
CA ASN A 53 -4.71 4.93 9.22
C ASN A 53 -4.50 3.48 9.70
N CYS A 54 -3.26 3.00 9.72
CA CYS A 54 -2.97 1.67 10.25
C CYS A 54 -3.12 1.65 11.78
N TYR A 55 -3.12 0.45 12.37
CA TYR A 55 -3.22 0.30 13.83
C TYR A 55 -2.12 1.07 14.59
N LYS A 56 -0.95 1.33 13.98
CA LYS A 56 0.13 2.11 14.60
C LYS A 56 -0.24 3.60 14.78
N GLY A 57 -1.33 4.06 14.17
CA GLY A 57 -1.90 5.38 14.41
C GLY A 57 -2.24 5.64 15.88
N VAL A 58 -2.57 4.61 16.66
CA VAL A 58 -2.78 4.75 18.12
C VAL A 58 -1.52 5.20 18.86
N PHE A 59 -0.34 4.99 18.25
CA PHE A 59 0.96 5.42 18.76
C PHE A 59 1.47 6.70 18.07
N GLY A 60 0.64 7.37 17.27
CA GLY A 60 0.99 8.60 16.56
C GLY A 60 1.68 8.40 15.20
N VAL A 61 1.74 7.17 14.68
CA VAL A 61 2.35 6.88 13.37
C VAL A 61 1.37 7.19 12.24
N GLN A 62 1.83 7.93 11.23
CA GLN A 62 1.04 8.26 10.04
C GLN A 62 1.36 7.28 8.90
N SER A 63 0.45 6.35 8.57
CA SER A 63 0.71 5.29 7.58
C SER A 63 1.09 5.82 6.20
N HIS A 64 0.55 6.98 5.80
CA HIS A 64 0.86 7.60 4.51
C HIS A 64 2.28 8.19 4.45
N ARG A 65 2.92 8.35 5.60
CA ARG A 65 4.31 8.83 5.72
C ARG A 65 5.29 7.73 6.14
N CYS A 66 4.86 6.47 6.07
CA CYS A 66 5.72 5.31 6.29
C CYS A 66 6.40 4.84 4.99
N LEU A 67 7.72 4.71 5.05
CA LEU A 67 8.57 4.06 4.07
C LEU A 67 8.81 2.60 4.49
N GLN A 68 8.00 1.67 3.99
CA GLN A 68 8.19 0.24 4.23
C GLN A 68 9.32 -0.30 3.35
N ASN A 69 10.38 -0.79 4.00
CA ASN A 69 11.61 -1.22 3.33
C ASN A 69 12.22 -2.48 3.98
N THR A 70 13.25 -3.02 3.32
CA THR A 70 14.18 -4.02 3.85
C THR A 70 15.55 -3.88 3.19
N PRO A 71 16.67 -4.02 3.93
CA PRO A 71 18.02 -4.00 3.37
C PRO A 71 18.59 -5.39 3.06
N SER A 72 17.83 -6.47 3.27
CA SER A 72 18.37 -7.84 3.24
C SER A 72 17.52 -8.85 2.46
N MET A 73 16.81 -8.41 1.42
CA MET A 73 16.08 -9.32 0.55
C MET A 73 17.04 -10.00 -0.46
N PRO A 74 17.00 -11.33 -0.72
CA PRO A 74 16.09 -12.35 -0.20
C PRO A 74 16.64 -13.18 0.98
N PHE A 75 17.55 -12.62 1.78
CA PHE A 75 18.23 -13.31 2.88
C PHE A 75 17.36 -13.38 4.12
N CYS A 76 17.13 -14.59 4.63
CA CYS A 76 16.53 -14.81 5.94
C CYS A 76 16.87 -16.23 6.41
N ASN A 77 17.21 -16.38 7.68
CA ASN A 77 17.63 -17.64 8.28
C ASN A 77 16.46 -18.50 8.84
N GLN A 78 15.20 -18.15 8.55
CA GLN A 78 14.03 -18.91 8.98
C GLN A 78 13.07 -19.22 7.81
N GLN A 79 12.46 -20.39 7.80
CA GLN A 79 11.48 -20.83 6.80
C GLN A 79 10.06 -20.91 7.39
N CYS A 80 9.54 -19.78 7.89
CA CYS A 80 8.24 -19.76 8.56
C CYS A 80 7.10 -20.10 7.59
N VAL A 81 6.14 -20.91 8.04
CA VAL A 81 4.94 -21.32 7.26
C VAL A 81 4.02 -20.16 6.86
N PHE A 82 4.16 -19.01 7.52
CA PHE A 82 3.33 -17.82 7.33
C PHE A 82 4.11 -16.66 6.69
N CYS A 83 5.39 -16.84 6.32
CA CYS A 83 6.14 -15.80 5.64
C CYS A 83 5.72 -15.71 4.18
N TRP A 84 5.21 -14.55 3.78
CA TRP A 84 4.69 -14.28 2.43
C TRP A 84 5.84 -13.95 1.46
N ARG A 85 6.79 -14.87 1.35
CA ARG A 85 7.97 -14.80 0.47
C ARG A 85 8.20 -16.15 -0.20
N ASP A 86 9.02 -16.16 -1.24
CA ASP A 86 9.43 -17.40 -1.89
C ASP A 86 10.38 -18.18 -0.95
N THR A 87 9.82 -19.09 -0.16
CA THR A 87 10.56 -19.94 0.80
C THR A 87 11.22 -21.14 0.13
N GLU A 88 10.95 -21.42 -1.14
CA GLU A 88 11.57 -22.53 -1.88
C GLU A 88 12.82 -22.08 -2.63
N LEU A 89 12.79 -20.87 -3.20
CA LEU A 89 13.89 -20.31 -3.99
C LEU A 89 14.65 -19.17 -3.27
N GLY A 90 14.12 -18.64 -2.16
CA GLY A 90 14.80 -17.66 -1.31
C GLY A 90 16.06 -18.23 -0.65
N ASN A 91 16.99 -17.35 -0.21
CA ASN A 91 18.16 -17.80 0.54
C ASN A 91 17.77 -18.06 1.99
N ILE A 92 17.75 -19.34 2.38
CA ILE A 92 17.58 -19.79 3.76
C ILE A 92 18.96 -20.03 4.35
N SER A 93 19.65 -18.94 4.67
CA SER A 93 20.97 -18.94 5.30
C SER A 93 21.09 -17.76 6.26
N SER A 94 21.96 -17.90 7.26
CA SER A 94 22.44 -16.80 8.10
C SER A 94 23.42 -15.88 7.36
N ASP A 95 23.90 -16.27 6.17
CA ASP A 95 24.96 -15.56 5.48
C ASP A 95 24.40 -14.51 4.53
N PHE A 96 24.85 -13.27 4.69
CA PHE A 96 24.67 -12.20 3.71
C PHE A 96 25.71 -12.35 2.60
N SER A 97 25.37 -13.11 1.56
CA SER A 97 26.33 -13.59 0.56
C SER A 97 26.57 -12.65 -0.63
N VAL A 98 26.31 -11.36 -0.48
CA VAL A 98 26.58 -10.34 -1.53
C VAL A 98 27.32 -9.15 -0.92
N GLU A 99 27.99 -8.37 -1.75
CA GLU A 99 28.62 -7.12 -1.30
C GLU A 99 27.54 -6.13 -0.80
N PRO A 100 27.60 -5.65 0.45
CA PRO A 100 26.60 -4.72 0.99
C PRO A 100 26.77 -3.31 0.40
N ASP A 101 25.73 -2.85 -0.31
CA ASP A 101 25.61 -1.47 -0.78
C ASP A 101 25.65 -0.48 0.40
N GLU A 102 26.11 0.75 0.15
CA GLU A 102 26.29 1.77 1.19
C GLU A 102 24.95 2.32 1.74
N PRO A 103 24.81 2.46 3.07
CA PRO A 103 23.57 2.95 3.69
C PRO A 103 23.04 4.28 3.14
N SER A 104 23.90 5.28 2.96
CA SER A 104 23.51 6.61 2.48
C SER A 104 22.87 6.54 1.10
N PHE A 105 23.51 5.81 0.19
CA PHE A 105 23.00 5.54 -1.15
C PHE A 105 21.65 4.80 -1.11
N LEU A 106 21.53 3.78 -0.25
CA LEU A 106 20.28 3.01 -0.12
C LEU A 106 19.13 3.90 0.35
N VAL A 107 19.33 4.72 1.39
CA VAL A 107 18.28 5.61 1.92
C VAL A 107 17.84 6.64 0.89
N ASP A 108 18.78 7.26 0.17
CA ASP A 108 18.48 8.22 -0.89
C ASP A 108 17.65 7.58 -2.00
N GLU A 109 18.04 6.39 -2.46
CA GLU A 109 17.30 5.66 -3.49
C GLU A 109 15.94 5.17 -3.00
N MET A 110 15.81 4.74 -1.73
CA MET A 110 14.52 4.36 -1.15
C MET A 110 13.54 5.54 -1.15
N ILE A 111 13.97 6.72 -0.74
CA ILE A 111 13.13 7.92 -0.74
C ILE A 111 12.76 8.31 -2.17
N ARG A 112 13.72 8.30 -3.09
CA ARG A 112 13.50 8.61 -4.51
C ARG A 112 12.49 7.66 -5.14
N GLN A 113 12.60 6.36 -4.89
CA GLN A 113 11.69 5.33 -5.41
C GLN A 113 10.32 5.41 -4.76
N HIS A 114 10.23 5.75 -3.46
CA HIS A 114 8.96 6.01 -2.79
C HIS A 114 8.23 7.19 -3.43
N GLN A 115 8.94 8.29 -3.68
CA GLN A 115 8.39 9.46 -4.38
C GLN A 115 7.93 9.12 -5.81
N ASP A 116 8.69 8.30 -6.55
CA ASP A 116 8.27 7.79 -7.86
C ASP A 116 6.96 6.99 -7.76
N ILE A 117 6.83 6.13 -6.75
CA ILE A 117 5.60 5.36 -6.55
C ILE A 117 4.41 6.29 -6.28
N ILE A 118 4.54 7.25 -5.35
CA ILE A 118 3.46 8.19 -5.03
C ILE A 118 3.08 9.05 -6.25
N LYS A 119 4.06 9.47 -7.06
CA LYS A 119 3.81 10.32 -8.22
C LYS A 119 3.22 9.56 -9.41
N ASN A 120 3.74 8.36 -9.70
CA ASN A 120 3.51 7.68 -10.98
C ASN A 120 2.63 6.43 -10.87
N HIS A 121 2.62 5.74 -9.72
CA HIS A 121 1.88 4.48 -9.54
C HIS A 121 0.64 4.67 -8.65
N LEU A 122 0.71 5.59 -7.70
CA LEU A 122 -0.37 6.02 -6.82
C LEU A 122 -0.67 7.53 -7.03
N PRO A 123 -0.88 7.99 -8.28
CA PRO A 123 -1.02 9.43 -8.56
C PRO A 123 -2.28 9.99 -7.91
N LEU A 124 -2.24 11.25 -7.46
CA LEU A 124 -3.37 11.96 -6.85
C LEU A 124 -4.67 11.84 -7.66
N ARG A 125 -4.57 11.98 -8.99
CA ARG A 125 -5.70 11.85 -9.92
C ARG A 125 -6.46 10.54 -9.74
N ARG A 126 -5.78 9.43 -9.43
CA ARG A 126 -6.43 8.12 -9.18
C ARG A 126 -7.40 8.17 -8.02
N TYR A 127 -7.07 8.94 -6.98
CA TYR A 127 -7.85 9.03 -5.74
C TYR A 127 -8.98 10.05 -5.86
N LEU A 128 -8.73 11.19 -6.51
CA LEU A 128 -9.78 12.16 -6.84
C LEU A 128 -10.82 11.56 -7.80
N GLU A 129 -10.38 10.87 -8.86
CA GLU A 129 -11.31 10.13 -9.73
C GLU A 129 -12.10 9.07 -8.95
N ASN A 130 -11.51 8.45 -7.93
CA ASN A 130 -12.23 7.48 -7.11
C ASN A 130 -13.32 8.15 -6.26
N TYR A 131 -13.07 9.34 -5.74
CA TYR A 131 -14.07 10.15 -5.05
C TYR A 131 -15.27 10.44 -5.96
N ASP A 132 -15.02 10.93 -7.17
CA ASP A 132 -16.08 11.23 -8.14
C ASP A 132 -16.90 9.98 -8.49
N ILE A 133 -16.22 8.85 -8.74
CA ILE A 133 -16.89 7.57 -9.03
C ILE A 133 -17.74 7.10 -7.86
N MET A 134 -17.31 7.30 -6.62
CA MET A 134 -18.12 6.94 -5.45
C MET A 134 -19.41 7.77 -5.39
N VAL A 135 -19.32 9.08 -5.66
CA VAL A 135 -20.50 9.97 -5.68
C VAL A 135 -21.46 9.55 -6.80
N ASP A 136 -20.93 9.33 -8.00
CA ASP A 136 -21.75 8.97 -9.16
C ASP A 136 -22.36 7.57 -9.00
N LEU A 137 -21.65 6.63 -8.37
CA LEU A 137 -22.15 5.30 -8.02
C LEU A 137 -23.32 5.36 -7.06
N LEU A 138 -23.20 6.10 -5.96
CA LEU A 138 -24.30 6.28 -5.01
C LEU A 138 -25.49 6.99 -5.64
N ASN A 139 -25.25 8.03 -6.44
CA ASN A 139 -26.31 8.73 -7.16
C ASN A 139 -27.02 7.81 -8.16
N PHE A 140 -26.28 6.93 -8.85
CA PHE A 140 -26.86 5.93 -9.74
C PHE A 140 -27.71 4.92 -8.98
N MET A 141 -27.23 4.40 -7.85
CA MET A 141 -27.98 3.45 -7.01
C MET A 141 -29.22 4.10 -6.36
N LEU A 142 -29.15 5.38 -5.99
CA LEU A 142 -30.28 6.12 -5.44
C LEU A 142 -31.42 6.26 -6.47
N ASN A 143 -31.07 6.52 -7.72
CA ASN A 143 -32.02 6.63 -8.84
C ASN A 143 -32.51 5.26 -9.34
N ASN A 144 -31.78 4.18 -9.07
CA ASN A 144 -32.10 2.82 -9.50
C ASN A 144 -32.08 1.87 -8.29
N ARG A 145 -33.18 1.84 -7.53
CA ARG A 145 -33.32 1.15 -6.22
C ARG A 145 -33.31 -0.40 -6.28
N GLU A 146 -32.78 -0.97 -7.35
CA GLU A 146 -32.55 -2.40 -7.51
C GLU A 146 -31.17 -2.80 -6.97
N ASP A 147 -30.92 -4.10 -6.91
CA ASP A 147 -29.63 -4.65 -6.51
C ASP A 147 -28.60 -4.50 -7.62
N HIS A 148 -27.39 -4.06 -7.26
CA HIS A 148 -26.32 -3.78 -8.21
C HIS A 148 -25.07 -4.62 -7.95
N ASN A 149 -24.37 -4.98 -9.03
CA ASN A 149 -23.07 -5.61 -8.96
C ASN A 149 -22.05 -4.86 -9.82
N ILE A 150 -20.79 -5.28 -9.77
CA ILE A 150 -19.70 -4.64 -10.52
C ILE A 150 -20.04 -4.53 -12.03
N ASN A 151 -20.74 -5.51 -12.61
CA ASN A 151 -21.08 -5.47 -14.04
C ASN A 151 -22.21 -4.46 -14.33
N SER A 152 -23.27 -4.42 -13.51
CA SER A 152 -24.37 -3.48 -13.71
C SER A 152 -23.88 -2.03 -13.54
N LEU A 153 -23.12 -1.76 -12.49
CA LEU A 153 -22.55 -0.43 -12.21
C LEU A 153 -21.55 0.01 -13.27
N SER A 154 -20.65 -0.90 -13.70
CA SER A 154 -19.68 -0.60 -14.76
C SER A 154 -20.36 -0.23 -16.08
N LYS A 155 -21.45 -0.94 -16.43
CA LYS A 155 -22.24 -0.65 -17.63
C LYS A 155 -23.03 0.65 -17.49
N GLY A 156 -23.68 0.88 -16.35
CA GLY A 156 -24.53 2.04 -16.10
C GLY A 156 -23.76 3.36 -16.02
N LEU A 157 -22.57 3.33 -15.43
CA LEU A 157 -21.72 4.52 -15.26
C LEU A 157 -20.71 4.70 -16.39
N HIS A 158 -20.56 3.73 -17.30
CA HIS A 158 -19.52 3.69 -18.32
C HIS A 158 -18.09 3.79 -17.75
N VAL A 159 -17.87 3.18 -16.58
CA VAL A 159 -16.59 3.15 -15.85
C VAL A 159 -16.04 1.72 -15.83
N SER A 160 -14.71 1.56 -15.89
CA SER A 160 -14.11 0.22 -15.90
C SER A 160 -14.35 -0.54 -14.59
N LYS A 161 -14.47 -1.87 -14.68
CA LYS A 161 -14.76 -2.76 -13.54
C LYS A 161 -13.79 -2.56 -12.38
N ASN A 162 -12.49 -2.42 -12.64
CA ASN A 162 -11.48 -2.21 -11.60
C ASN A 162 -11.66 -0.89 -10.83
N LYS A 163 -12.15 0.17 -11.51
CA LYS A 163 -12.43 1.45 -10.83
C LYS A 163 -13.72 1.34 -10.01
N ILE A 164 -14.76 0.71 -10.54
CA ILE A 164 -16.01 0.41 -9.82
C ILE A 164 -15.72 -0.43 -8.58
N GLU A 165 -14.95 -1.52 -8.72
CA GLU A 165 -14.61 -2.41 -7.62
C GLU A 165 -13.88 -1.68 -6.49
N ARG A 166 -12.97 -0.76 -6.81
CA ARG A 166 -12.28 0.06 -5.80
C ARG A 166 -13.24 0.98 -5.05
N ALA A 167 -14.09 1.72 -5.77
CA ALA A 167 -15.09 2.60 -5.17
C ALA A 167 -16.08 1.80 -4.31
N LEU A 168 -16.63 0.71 -4.85
CA LEU A 168 -17.59 -0.16 -4.18
C LEU A 168 -17.00 -0.79 -2.92
N ASN A 169 -15.76 -1.27 -2.95
CA ASN A 169 -15.11 -1.83 -1.77
C ASN A 169 -14.93 -0.78 -0.66
N LEU A 170 -14.61 0.47 -1.01
CA LEU A 170 -14.51 1.53 -0.01
C LEU A 170 -15.87 1.83 0.62
N LEU A 171 -16.91 2.01 -0.19
CA LEU A 171 -18.27 2.30 0.27
C LEU A 171 -18.84 1.16 1.12
N LYS A 172 -18.66 -0.09 0.69
CA LYS A 172 -19.03 -1.29 1.46
C LYS A 172 -18.33 -1.33 2.81
N ASN A 173 -17.01 -1.09 2.83
CA ASN A 173 -16.21 -1.13 4.06
C ASN A 173 -16.50 0.05 4.99
N GLN A 174 -17.28 1.04 4.55
CA GLN A 174 -17.71 2.19 5.33
C GLN A 174 -19.23 2.19 5.52
N GLU A 175 -19.87 1.03 5.28
CA GLU A 175 -21.28 0.77 5.58
C GLU A 175 -22.26 1.65 4.79
N PHE A 176 -21.82 2.22 3.67
CA PHE A 176 -22.72 2.88 2.72
C PHE A 176 -23.55 1.87 1.91
N LEU A 177 -23.03 0.65 1.74
CA LEU A 177 -23.63 -0.38 0.91
C LEU A 177 -23.77 -1.68 1.71
N ILE A 178 -24.94 -2.31 1.59
CA ILE A 178 -25.26 -3.60 2.21
C ILE A 178 -25.22 -4.70 1.13
N PRO A 179 -24.53 -5.83 1.36
CA PRO A 179 -24.61 -6.97 0.47
C PRO A 179 -26.00 -7.61 0.53
N THR A 180 -26.56 -7.97 -0.63
CA THR A 180 -27.88 -8.61 -0.74
C THR A 180 -27.81 -10.11 -0.98
N ASP A 181 -26.60 -10.66 -1.14
CA ASP A 181 -26.35 -12.08 -1.27
C ASP A 181 -25.18 -12.56 -0.40
N ASN A 182 -25.15 -13.87 -0.14
CA ASN A 182 -24.10 -14.53 0.64
C ASN A 182 -22.74 -14.59 -0.09
N TYR A 183 -22.70 -14.25 -1.37
CA TYR A 183 -21.50 -14.28 -2.20
C TYR A 183 -20.80 -12.92 -2.29
N LEU A 184 -21.35 -11.89 -1.65
CA LEU A 184 -20.88 -10.50 -1.69
C LEU A 184 -20.74 -9.96 -3.13
N LYS A 185 -21.69 -10.33 -4.01
CA LYS A 185 -21.67 -9.91 -5.42
C LYS A 185 -22.64 -8.78 -5.71
N ASN A 186 -23.82 -8.81 -5.10
CA ASN A 186 -24.85 -7.80 -5.26
C ASN A 186 -24.96 -6.94 -3.99
N PHE A 187 -25.21 -5.66 -4.21
CA PHE A 187 -25.20 -4.60 -3.20
C PHE A 187 -26.38 -3.67 -3.41
N LYS A 188 -26.92 -3.18 -2.30
CA LYS A 188 -27.89 -2.10 -2.27
C LYS A 188 -27.36 -0.97 -1.39
N LEU A 189 -27.92 0.22 -1.59
CA LEU A 189 -27.68 1.35 -0.69
C LEU A 189 -28.23 1.02 0.70
N ASP A 190 -27.50 1.42 1.74
CA ASP A 190 -28.00 1.33 3.11
C ASP A 190 -29.34 2.06 3.26
N ASN A 191 -30.29 1.46 3.98
CA ASN A 191 -31.64 1.98 4.10
C ASN A 191 -31.68 3.34 4.84
N GLU A 192 -30.84 3.52 5.86
CA GLU A 192 -30.77 4.76 6.66
C GLU A 192 -30.21 5.91 5.83
N ILE A 193 -29.29 5.61 4.92
CA ILE A 193 -28.79 6.59 3.95
C ILE A 193 -29.90 6.89 2.93
N SER A 194 -30.46 5.86 2.30
CA SER A 194 -31.44 6.00 1.20
C SER A 194 -32.72 6.76 1.55
N CYS A 195 -33.07 6.85 2.84
CA CYS A 195 -34.24 7.58 3.31
C CYS A 195 -33.94 9.06 3.65
N CYS A 196 -32.66 9.42 3.80
CA CYS A 196 -32.21 10.74 4.21
C CYS A 196 -31.47 11.52 3.10
N ILE A 197 -31.20 10.89 1.95
CA ILE A 197 -30.61 11.56 0.79
C ILE A 197 -31.55 11.45 -0.42
N ASP A 198 -31.69 12.53 -1.17
CA ASP A 198 -32.49 12.60 -2.40
C ASP A 198 -31.74 13.15 -3.61
N SER A 199 -30.54 13.69 -3.38
CA SER A 199 -29.80 14.43 -4.40
C SER A 199 -28.30 14.17 -4.34
N ARG A 200 -27.63 14.43 -5.47
CA ARG A 200 -26.18 14.34 -5.59
C ARG A 200 -25.45 15.26 -4.58
N ASP A 201 -26.00 16.44 -4.32
CA ASP A 201 -25.41 17.40 -3.39
C ASP A 201 -25.44 16.90 -1.94
N GLU A 202 -26.49 16.16 -1.56
CA GLU A 202 -26.56 15.52 -0.24
C GLU A 202 -25.60 14.35 -0.10
N ILE A 203 -25.35 13.59 -1.17
CA ILE A 203 -24.30 12.55 -1.20
C ILE A 203 -22.93 13.18 -0.94
N VAL A 204 -22.63 14.29 -1.62
CA VAL A 204 -21.36 15.01 -1.42
C VAL A 204 -21.23 15.52 0.01
N LYS A 205 -22.29 16.11 0.58
CA LYS A 205 -22.31 16.54 1.99
C LYS A 205 -22.09 15.36 2.94
N LEU A 206 -22.77 14.24 2.71
CA LEU A 206 -22.61 13.03 3.51
C LEU A 206 -21.17 12.53 3.46
N PHE A 207 -20.57 12.43 2.26
CA PHE A 207 -19.17 12.04 2.13
C PHE A 207 -18.22 12.97 2.87
N ASN A 208 -18.38 14.27 2.69
CA ASN A 208 -17.55 15.26 3.35
C ASN A 208 -17.67 15.18 4.88
N LEU A 209 -18.81 14.73 5.41
CA LEU A 209 -19.02 14.53 6.84
C LEU A 209 -18.48 13.19 7.35
N SER A 210 -18.75 12.09 6.67
CA SER A 210 -18.52 10.73 7.21
C SER A 210 -17.38 9.95 6.54
N LEU A 211 -16.98 10.28 5.31
CA LEU A 211 -16.04 9.48 4.53
C LEU A 211 -14.72 10.19 4.22
N THR A 212 -14.75 11.27 3.44
CA THR A 212 -13.58 12.02 2.96
C THR A 212 -14.02 13.26 2.19
N THR A 213 -13.09 14.20 2.02
CA THR A 213 -13.14 15.34 1.09
C THR A 213 -12.00 15.27 0.06
N PRO A 214 -12.12 15.95 -1.08
CA PRO A 214 -10.99 16.12 -2.01
C PRO A 214 -9.77 16.78 -1.35
N ASP A 215 -9.97 17.76 -0.46
CA ASP A 215 -8.90 18.46 0.22
C ASP A 215 -8.11 17.54 1.16
N GLU A 216 -8.78 16.68 1.94
CA GLU A 216 -8.13 15.66 2.78
C GLU A 216 -7.27 14.70 1.94
N ILE A 217 -7.77 14.28 0.78
CA ILE A 217 -7.03 13.42 -0.18
C ILE A 217 -5.80 14.15 -0.72
N MET A 218 -5.96 15.41 -1.14
CA MET A 218 -4.88 16.24 -1.69
C MET A 218 -3.78 16.48 -0.66
N GLN A 219 -4.16 16.85 0.57
CA GLN A 219 -3.22 17.06 1.66
C GLN A 219 -2.44 15.78 1.99
N THR A 220 -3.15 14.66 2.15
CA THR A 220 -2.53 13.38 2.49
C THR A 220 -1.57 12.90 1.39
N HIS A 221 -1.94 13.06 0.13
CA HIS A 221 -1.07 12.74 -1.00
C HIS A 221 0.20 13.61 -1.01
N SER A 222 0.06 14.91 -0.73
CA SER A 222 1.19 15.83 -0.61
C SER A 222 2.15 15.42 0.52
N GLU A 223 1.61 15.08 1.70
CA GLU A 223 2.40 14.61 2.84
C GLU A 223 3.12 13.29 2.55
N ALA A 224 2.49 12.39 1.79
CA ALA A 224 3.05 11.08 1.43
C ALA A 224 4.32 11.17 0.57
N MET A 225 4.55 12.29 -0.13
CA MET A 225 5.80 12.54 -0.86
C MET A 225 7.02 12.68 0.07
N ASN A 226 6.79 12.92 1.35
CA ASN A 226 7.82 13.16 2.36
C ASN A 226 7.63 12.21 3.56
N PRO A 227 8.04 10.94 3.44
CA PRO A 227 7.94 9.98 4.52
C PRO A 227 8.79 10.44 5.72
N ASN A 228 8.30 10.20 6.93
CA ASN A 228 8.98 10.54 8.20
C ASN A 228 9.18 9.30 9.11
N HIS A 229 8.71 8.13 8.67
CA HIS A 229 8.87 6.87 9.38
C HIS A 229 9.51 5.84 8.43
N ALA A 230 10.59 5.18 8.86
CA ALA A 230 11.19 4.06 8.15
C ALA A 230 10.76 2.74 8.82
N ALA A 231 9.97 1.92 8.12
CA ALA A 231 9.56 0.60 8.60
C ALA A 231 10.44 -0.47 7.94
N ILE A 232 11.51 -0.86 8.65
CA ILE A 232 12.48 -1.87 8.22
C ILE A 232 11.93 -3.26 8.56
N SER A 233 10.96 -3.70 7.76
CA SER A 233 10.10 -4.86 8.07
C SER A 233 9.37 -5.42 6.85
N LEU A 234 9.90 -5.24 5.64
CA LEU A 234 9.21 -5.65 4.41
C LEU A 234 9.31 -7.17 4.18
N ASP A 235 10.52 -7.69 4.08
CA ASP A 235 10.84 -9.09 3.80
C ASP A 235 12.30 -9.34 4.21
N GLY A 236 12.73 -10.59 4.25
CA GLY A 236 14.06 -10.96 4.73
C GLY A 236 14.24 -10.79 6.25
N GLU A 237 15.46 -11.00 6.74
CA GLU A 237 15.85 -10.70 8.11
C GLU A 237 16.78 -9.47 8.12
N PRO A 238 16.33 -8.29 8.58
CA PRO A 238 17.12 -7.06 8.52
C PRO A 238 18.49 -7.14 9.20
N PHE A 239 18.63 -7.95 10.26
CA PHE A 239 19.90 -8.08 10.99
C PHE A 239 21.00 -8.78 10.18
N LEU A 240 20.66 -9.44 9.07
CA LEU A 240 21.67 -9.99 8.17
C LEU A 240 22.41 -8.90 7.37
N TYR A 241 21.87 -7.69 7.24
CA TYR A 241 22.57 -6.61 6.56
C TYR A 241 23.71 -6.06 7.44
N PRO A 242 24.99 -6.17 7.02
CA PRO A 242 26.13 -5.87 7.91
C PRO A 242 26.27 -4.41 8.34
N LYS A 243 25.64 -3.48 7.61
CA LYS A 243 25.74 -2.02 7.84
C LYS A 243 24.41 -1.43 8.36
N LEU A 244 23.63 -2.23 9.10
CA LEU A 244 22.31 -1.83 9.60
C LEU A 244 22.37 -0.61 10.54
N ASP A 245 23.41 -0.49 11.35
CA ASP A 245 23.68 0.67 12.21
C ASP A 245 23.83 1.96 11.41
N GLY A 246 24.58 1.89 10.30
CA GLY A 246 24.72 2.98 9.33
C GLY A 246 23.38 3.33 8.69
N LEU A 247 22.59 2.33 8.28
CA LEU A 247 21.26 2.55 7.69
C LEU A 247 20.31 3.28 8.64
N VAL A 248 20.28 2.87 9.91
CA VAL A 248 19.46 3.52 10.94
C VAL A 248 19.95 4.95 11.20
N SER A 249 21.27 5.16 11.20
CA SER A 249 21.85 6.50 11.37
C SER A 249 21.47 7.43 10.22
N GLU A 250 21.52 6.96 8.96
CA GLU A 250 21.11 7.73 7.79
C GLU A 250 19.64 8.15 7.83
N PHE A 251 18.74 7.29 8.33
CA PHE A 251 17.34 7.66 8.55
C PHE A 251 17.20 8.70 9.67
N ARG A 252 17.91 8.52 10.78
CA ARG A 252 17.88 9.46 11.91
C ARG A 252 18.38 10.85 11.50
N ASP A 253 19.44 10.91 10.71
CA ASP A 253 20.04 12.18 10.24
C ASP A 253 19.10 12.93 9.28
N ARG A 254 18.15 12.22 8.66
CA ARG A 254 17.04 12.78 7.87
C ARG A 254 15.78 13.06 8.70
N ASN A 255 15.88 13.05 10.04
CA ASN A 255 14.78 13.22 10.99
C ASN A 255 13.64 12.19 10.83
N MET A 256 13.95 10.98 10.38
CA MET A 256 12.99 9.89 10.30
C MET A 256 13.08 9.00 11.54
N THR A 257 11.92 8.52 12.01
CA THR A 257 11.88 7.49 13.06
C THR A 257 12.01 6.11 12.43
N SER A 258 12.86 5.25 12.98
CA SER A 258 13.07 3.89 12.46
C SER A 258 12.36 2.84 13.32
N PHE A 259 11.62 1.95 12.68
CA PHE A 259 10.99 0.77 13.29
C PHE A 259 11.57 -0.48 12.64
N ILE A 260 12.29 -1.29 13.41
CA ILE A 260 12.92 -2.53 12.92
C ILE A 260 12.10 -3.72 13.43
N VAL A 261 11.81 -4.66 12.53
CA VAL A 261 11.24 -5.95 12.90
C VAL A 261 12.27 -7.02 12.55
N THR A 262 12.71 -7.75 13.57
CA THR A 262 13.67 -8.85 13.45
C THR A 262 13.07 -10.10 14.08
N ASN A 263 13.49 -11.26 13.60
CA ASN A 263 13.19 -12.54 14.24
C ASN A 263 14.03 -12.81 15.51
N GLY A 264 15.05 -11.96 15.79
CA GLY A 264 15.86 -12.00 17.01
C GLY A 264 16.94 -13.09 17.06
N THR A 265 17.39 -13.57 15.90
CA THR A 265 18.44 -14.60 15.78
C THR A 265 19.81 -14.06 15.41
#